data_AF-A0A7J6TRS1-F1
#
_entry.id   AF-A0A7J6TRS1-F1
#
_cell.length_a   1.000
_cell.length_b   1.000
_cell.length_c   1.000
_cell.angle_alpha   90.00
_cell.angle_beta   90.00
_cell.angle_gamma   90.00
#
_symmetry.space_group_name_H-M   'P 1'
#
loop_
_entity.id
_entity.type
_entity.pdbx_description
1 polymer ?
#
loop_
_entity_poly.entity_id
_entity_poly.type
_entity_poly.pdbx_seq_one_letter_code
_entity_poly.pdbx_strand_id
1 'polypeptide(L)'
;MSEGDVVKLGRFKLRVRQLCGDESEELVRPDLMGPESQTSMATCAPPEADGMPCRICLLEASGSDEDPLVEACACRGSIRYVHLGCLRHWVEGRLSLNSGSEQQGPAHTYLFRQLACELCRTNYPLYVKLHDGHVEQLVPMPETRAPYMV
;
A
#
# COMPACT_ATOMS: atom_id res chain seq x y z
N MET A 1 -0.36 0.40 28.84
CA MET A 1 -0.97 0.59 27.50
C MET A 1 -0.95 -0.77 26.83
N SER A 2 -2.08 -1.18 26.28
CA SER A 2 -2.34 -2.53 25.78
C SER A 2 -3.07 -2.47 24.45
N GLU A 3 -3.06 -3.57 23.69
CA GLU A 3 -3.86 -3.68 22.47
C GLU A 3 -5.34 -3.40 22.78
N GLY A 4 -5.98 -2.62 21.93
CA GLY A 4 -7.34 -2.14 22.09
C GLY A 4 -7.48 -0.82 22.85
N ASP A 5 -6.45 -0.33 23.55
CA ASP A 5 -6.47 0.97 24.22
C ASP A 5 -6.67 2.11 23.23
N VAL A 6 -7.27 3.22 23.69
CA VAL A 6 -7.46 4.42 22.87
C VAL A 6 -6.50 5.51 23.30
N VAL A 7 -5.56 5.85 22.41
CA VAL A 7 -4.66 6.99 22.56
C VAL A 7 -5.30 8.22 21.95
N LYS A 8 -5.42 9.29 22.74
CA LYS A 8 -5.94 10.59 22.28
C LYS A 8 -4.80 11.55 22.00
N LEU A 9 -4.59 11.89 20.74
CA LEU A 9 -3.62 12.89 20.29
C LEU A 9 -4.38 14.11 19.77
N GLY A 10 -4.66 15.06 20.68
CA GLY A 10 -5.53 16.20 20.38
C GLY A 10 -6.93 15.75 19.97
N ARG A 11 -7.33 16.06 18.73
CA ARG A 11 -8.63 15.65 18.16
C ARG A 11 -8.66 14.20 17.66
N PHE A 12 -7.49 13.58 17.49
CA PHE A 12 -7.40 12.23 16.97
C PHE A 12 -7.58 11.22 18.10
N LYS A 13 -8.45 10.23 17.88
CA LYS A 13 -8.60 9.05 18.72
C LYS A 13 -8.05 7.88 17.92
N LEU A 14 -6.90 7.37 18.33
CA LEU A 14 -6.26 6.21 17.72
C LEU A 14 -6.49 5.02 18.62
N ARG A 15 -6.82 3.86 18.06
CA ARG A 15 -6.90 2.61 18.79
C ARG A 15 -5.60 1.86 18.57
N VAL A 16 -4.95 1.46 19.65
CA VAL A 16 -3.75 0.66 19.57
C VAL A 16 -4.10 -0.72 19.05
N ARG A 17 -3.52 -1.11 17.92
CA ARG A 17 -3.73 -2.40 17.27
C ARG A 17 -2.64 -3.40 17.62
N GLN A 18 -1.39 -2.93 17.67
CA GLN A 18 -0.23 -3.74 17.98
C GLN A 18 0.75 -2.92 18.82
N LEU A 19 1.38 -3.57 19.77
CA LEU A 19 2.45 -3.00 20.61
C LEU A 19 3.59 -4.00 20.71
N CYS A 20 4.82 -3.52 20.54
CA CYS A 20 6.02 -4.29 20.84
C CYS A 20 6.92 -3.45 21.75
N GLY A 21 7.18 -3.96 22.95
CA GLY A 21 7.97 -3.28 23.99
C GLY A 21 9.36 -3.88 24.21
N ASP A 22 9.58 -5.14 23.84
CA ASP A 22 10.85 -5.83 24.08
C ASP A 22 11.92 -5.38 23.08
N GLU A 23 13.04 -4.88 23.59
CA GLU A 23 14.20 -4.48 22.78
C GLU A 23 14.72 -5.69 21.98
N SER A 24 14.39 -5.70 20.69
CA SER A 24 14.86 -6.69 19.72
C SER A 24 15.56 -5.97 18.57
N GLU A 25 16.69 -6.53 18.11
CA GLU A 25 17.38 -6.04 16.91
C GLU A 25 16.70 -6.50 15.61
N GLU A 26 15.69 -7.36 15.70
CA GLU A 26 14.95 -7.87 14.56
C GLU A 26 14.07 -6.79 13.92
N LEU A 27 14.19 -6.65 12.60
CA LEU A 27 13.33 -5.81 11.78
C LEU A 27 12.02 -6.55 11.51
N VAL A 28 10.90 -5.99 11.98
CA VAL A 28 9.57 -6.56 11.80
C VAL A 28 8.73 -5.63 10.93
N ARG A 29 7.84 -6.19 10.11
CA ARG A 29 6.80 -5.43 9.40
C ARG A 29 5.52 -5.50 10.22
N PRO A 30 5.06 -4.37 10.81
CA PRO A 30 3.86 -4.39 11.63
C PRO A 30 2.64 -4.78 10.78
N ASP A 31 1.76 -5.60 11.35
CA ASP A 31 0.59 -6.07 10.62
C ASP A 31 -0.53 -5.03 10.68
N LEU A 32 -0.76 -4.36 9.55
CA LEU A 32 -1.86 -3.41 9.40
C LEU A 32 -3.20 -4.12 9.10
N MET A 33 -3.23 -5.45 8.97
CA MET A 33 -4.43 -6.19 8.59
C MET A 33 -5.36 -6.46 9.74
N GLY A 34 -6.59 -5.96 9.59
CA GLY A 34 -7.74 -6.46 10.36
C GLY A 34 -8.46 -7.52 9.53
N PRO A 35 -9.35 -8.31 10.15
CA PRO A 35 -10.15 -9.32 9.44
C PRO A 35 -11.05 -8.75 8.32
N GLU A 36 -11.25 -7.44 8.29
CA GLU A 36 -12.05 -6.67 7.32
C GLU A 36 -11.37 -6.39 5.96
N SER A 37 -10.13 -6.83 5.76
CA SER A 37 -9.35 -6.51 4.54
C SER A 37 -9.63 -7.37 3.30
N GLN A 38 -10.55 -8.33 3.40
CA GLN A 38 -10.81 -9.30 2.34
C GLN A 38 -11.38 -8.70 1.04
N THR A 39 -11.76 -7.42 1.03
CA THR A 39 -12.42 -6.76 -0.12
C THR A 39 -11.46 -5.88 -0.96
N SER A 40 -10.18 -5.77 -0.60
CA SER A 40 -9.26 -4.81 -1.22
C SER A 40 -8.12 -5.48 -1.99
N MET A 41 -8.47 -6.30 -2.98
CA MET A 41 -7.53 -7.01 -3.85
C MET A 41 -7.72 -6.60 -5.31
N ALA A 42 -6.65 -6.16 -5.95
CA ALA A 42 -6.61 -6.02 -7.40
C ALA A 42 -6.01 -7.28 -8.04
N THR A 43 -6.28 -7.45 -9.32
CA THR A 43 -5.70 -8.49 -10.16
C THR A 43 -4.95 -7.85 -11.31
N CYS A 44 -3.99 -8.59 -11.86
CA CYS A 44 -3.42 -8.22 -13.15
C CYS A 44 -4.50 -8.05 -14.22
N ALA A 45 -4.24 -7.16 -15.16
CA ALA A 45 -5.15 -6.86 -16.25
C ALA A 45 -5.38 -8.13 -17.11
N PRO A 46 -6.59 -8.33 -17.63
CA PRO A 46 -6.88 -9.42 -18.53
C PRO A 46 -6.13 -9.26 -19.87
N PRO A 47 -5.94 -10.33 -20.66
CA PRO A 47 -5.25 -10.27 -21.94
C PRO A 47 -5.92 -9.34 -22.97
N GLU A 48 -7.22 -9.06 -22.86
CA GLU A 48 -7.89 -8.04 -23.67
C GLU A 48 -7.44 -6.59 -23.37
N ALA A 49 -6.68 -6.38 -22.30
CA ALA A 49 -6.04 -5.10 -21.98
C ALA A 49 -4.66 -4.95 -22.63
N ASP A 50 -4.23 -5.90 -23.46
CA ASP A 50 -3.00 -5.79 -24.24
C ASP A 50 -3.01 -4.54 -25.13
N GLY A 51 -1.89 -3.81 -25.18
CA GLY A 51 -1.79 -2.50 -25.83
C GLY A 51 -2.51 -1.34 -25.12
N MET A 52 -3.11 -1.55 -23.94
CA MET A 52 -3.67 -0.45 -23.17
C MET A 52 -2.57 0.32 -22.41
N PRO A 53 -2.59 1.66 -22.39
CA PRO A 53 -1.55 2.43 -21.71
C PRO A 53 -1.81 2.50 -20.20
N CYS A 54 -0.73 2.44 -19.42
CA CYS A 54 -0.73 2.83 -18.01
C CYS A 54 -1.18 4.29 -17.88
N ARG A 55 -2.16 4.57 -17.01
CA ARG A 55 -2.67 5.95 -16.83
C ARG A 55 -1.66 6.94 -16.26
N ILE A 56 -0.56 6.45 -15.66
CA ILE A 56 0.45 7.27 -14.98
C ILE A 56 1.60 7.60 -15.93
N CYS A 57 2.28 6.57 -16.47
CA CYS A 57 3.45 6.77 -17.33
C CYS A 57 3.13 6.81 -18.83
N LEU A 58 1.89 6.49 -19.23
CA LEU A 58 1.42 6.46 -20.62
C LEU A 58 2.12 5.43 -21.51
N LEU A 59 2.86 4.49 -20.93
CA LEU A 59 3.47 3.35 -21.63
C LEU A 59 2.53 2.14 -21.58
N GLU A 60 2.57 1.31 -22.61
CA GLU A 60 1.90 0.01 -22.67
C GLU A 60 2.62 -1.02 -21.79
N ALA A 61 1.95 -2.13 -21.49
CA ALA A 61 2.59 -3.25 -20.79
C ALA A 61 3.77 -3.78 -21.63
N SER A 62 4.94 -3.96 -21.01
CA SER A 62 6.15 -4.42 -21.70
C SER A 62 6.14 -5.91 -22.11
N GLY A 63 4.99 -6.59 -22.01
CA GLY A 63 4.87 -8.03 -22.23
C GLY A 63 5.63 -8.90 -21.22
N SER A 64 6.26 -8.29 -20.21
CA SER A 64 6.97 -8.97 -19.13
C SER A 64 6.11 -9.03 -17.88
N ASP A 65 6.16 -10.17 -17.17
CA ASP A 65 5.44 -10.38 -15.91
C ASP A 65 6.01 -9.57 -14.72
N GLU A 66 7.11 -8.85 -14.92
CA GLU A 66 7.78 -8.12 -13.84
C GLU A 66 7.06 -6.82 -13.41
N ASP A 67 6.38 -6.14 -14.33
CA ASP A 67 5.61 -4.92 -14.01
C ASP A 67 4.26 -4.91 -14.76
N PRO A 68 3.35 -5.83 -14.43
CA PRO A 68 2.09 -5.98 -15.14
C PRO A 68 1.19 -4.77 -14.92
N LEU A 69 0.30 -4.52 -15.88
CA LEU A 69 -0.83 -3.64 -15.66
C LEU A 69 -1.80 -4.28 -14.66
N VAL A 70 -2.33 -3.49 -13.74
CA VAL A 70 -3.37 -3.91 -12.78
C VAL A 70 -4.60 -3.02 -12.91
N GLU A 71 -5.77 -3.56 -12.59
CA GLU A 71 -6.99 -2.76 -12.42
C GLU A 71 -6.94 -2.02 -11.08
N ALA A 72 -6.39 -0.80 -11.08
CA ALA A 72 -6.10 -0.06 -9.85
C ALA A 72 -7.35 0.45 -9.12
N CYS A 73 -8.48 0.60 -9.82
CA CYS A 73 -9.72 1.14 -9.26
C CYS A 73 -10.92 0.84 -10.17
N ALA A 74 -12.14 1.24 -9.78
CA ALA A 74 -13.37 1.03 -10.53
C ALA A 74 -13.58 1.99 -11.72
N CYS A 75 -12.52 2.64 -12.22
CA CYS A 75 -12.59 3.45 -13.43
C CYS A 75 -12.97 2.61 -14.66
N ARG A 76 -13.51 3.24 -15.72
CA ARG A 76 -13.90 2.57 -16.97
C ARG A 76 -12.93 2.92 -18.10
N GLY A 77 -12.83 2.03 -19.09
CA GLY A 77 -11.87 2.18 -20.20
C GLY A 77 -10.41 2.03 -19.74
N SER A 78 -9.49 2.61 -20.51
CA SER A 78 -8.04 2.52 -20.29
C SER A 78 -7.55 3.07 -18.96
N ILE A 79 -8.25 4.06 -18.40
CA ILE A 79 -7.79 4.79 -17.22
C ILE A 79 -7.82 3.97 -15.92
N ARG A 80 -8.38 2.76 -15.95
CA ARG A 80 -8.30 1.81 -14.82
C ARG A 80 -6.96 1.10 -14.72
N TYR A 81 -6.22 1.02 -15.84
CA TYR A 81 -4.98 0.25 -15.94
C TYR A 81 -3.78 1.10 -15.53
N VAL A 82 -2.99 0.55 -14.63
CA VAL A 82 -1.77 1.17 -14.10
C VAL A 82 -0.73 0.09 -13.94
N HIS A 83 0.52 0.36 -14.30
CA HIS A 83 1.62 -0.54 -13.95
C HIS A 83 1.69 -0.70 -12.44
N LEU A 84 1.94 -1.92 -11.97
CA LEU A 84 2.07 -2.21 -10.55
C LEU A 84 3.11 -1.30 -9.88
N GLY A 85 4.29 -1.12 -10.49
CA GLY A 85 5.35 -0.23 -10.02
C GLY A 85 4.93 1.25 -10.02
N CYS A 86 4.21 1.71 -11.05
CA CYS A 86 3.68 3.07 -11.08
C CYS A 86 2.66 3.31 -9.97
N LEU A 87 1.78 2.33 -9.71
CA LEU A 87 0.78 2.42 -8.65
C LEU A 87 1.45 2.42 -7.27
N ARG A 88 2.47 1.58 -7.06
CA ARG A 88 3.29 1.55 -5.83
C ARG A 88 3.89 2.90 -5.54
N HIS A 89 4.64 3.45 -6.50
CA HIS A 89 5.31 4.73 -6.36
C HIS A 89 4.33 5.86 -6.04
N TRP A 90 3.16 5.85 -6.70
CA TRP A 90 2.09 6.81 -6.42
C TRP A 90 1.57 6.71 -4.98
N VAL A 91 1.30 5.50 -4.50
CA VAL A 91 0.80 5.27 -3.13
C VAL A 91 1.87 5.63 -2.09
N GLU A 92 3.13 5.22 -2.28
CA GLU A 92 4.26 5.53 -1.41
C GLU A 92 4.47 7.03 -1.23
N GLY A 93 4.46 7.79 -2.34
CA GLY A 93 4.61 9.24 -2.31
C GLY A 93 3.49 9.95 -1.54
N ARG A 94 2.28 9.39 -1.58
CA ARG A 94 1.09 9.93 -0.88
C ARG A 94 1.02 9.52 0.58
N LEU A 95 1.60 8.38 0.95
CA LEU A 95 1.74 7.93 2.34
C LEU A 95 2.98 8.51 3.03
N SER A 96 3.80 9.28 2.31
CA SER A 96 5.07 9.83 2.80
C SER A 96 6.03 8.75 3.31
N LEU A 97 5.99 7.56 2.69
CA LEU A 97 6.90 6.45 3.01
C LEU A 97 8.29 6.64 2.37
N ASN A 98 8.42 7.56 1.42
CA ASN A 98 9.65 7.81 0.67
C ASN A 98 10.70 8.65 1.44
N SER A 99 10.68 8.66 2.78
CA SER A 99 11.71 9.29 3.62
C SER A 99 12.94 8.40 3.72
N GLY A 100 13.53 8.06 2.57
CA GLY A 100 14.81 7.38 2.42
C GLY A 100 15.96 8.35 2.24
N SER A 101 16.16 9.27 3.18
CA SER A 101 17.41 10.03 3.24
C SER A 101 18.05 9.83 4.61
N GLU A 102 19.16 9.10 4.63
CA GLU A 102 20.04 8.77 5.76
C GLU A 102 20.53 9.96 6.62
N GLN A 103 20.01 11.18 6.45
CA GLN A 103 20.51 12.39 7.12
C GLN A 103 19.46 13.27 7.79
N GLN A 104 18.23 12.80 8.00
CA GLN A 104 17.28 13.48 8.87
C GLN A 104 16.66 12.44 9.80
N GLY A 105 16.66 12.74 11.10
CA GLY A 105 16.35 11.80 12.17
C GLY A 105 15.04 11.02 11.97
N PRO A 106 14.86 9.94 12.73
CA PRO A 106 13.85 8.93 12.45
C PRO A 106 12.44 9.53 12.45
N ALA A 107 11.80 9.50 11.28
CA ALA A 107 10.36 9.65 11.18
C ALA A 107 9.69 8.41 11.79
N HIS A 108 9.62 8.35 13.13
CA HIS A 108 9.02 7.24 13.89
C HIS A 108 7.49 7.17 13.82
N THR A 109 6.85 7.92 12.92
CA THR A 109 5.40 8.00 12.85
C THR A 109 4.96 8.02 11.41
N TYR A 110 4.27 6.95 11.03
CA TYR A 110 3.69 6.78 9.71
C TYR A 110 2.17 6.88 9.81
N LEU A 111 1.54 7.60 8.88
CA LEU A 111 0.10 7.65 8.77
C LEU A 111 -0.36 6.81 7.60
N PHE A 112 -0.61 5.52 7.85
CA PHE A 112 -1.14 4.63 6.84
C PHE A 112 -2.65 4.84 6.69
N ARG A 113 -3.09 5.20 5.48
CA ARG A 113 -4.51 5.35 5.13
C ARG A 113 -4.74 4.77 3.75
N GLN A 114 -5.86 4.08 3.57
CA GLN A 114 -6.23 3.63 2.24
C GLN A 114 -6.56 4.85 1.38
N LEU A 115 -5.80 5.02 0.30
CA LEU A 115 -5.97 6.14 -0.61
C LEU A 115 -7.14 5.86 -1.55
N ALA A 116 -7.87 6.90 -1.92
CA ALA A 116 -8.95 6.82 -2.90
C ALA A 116 -8.50 7.36 -4.26
N CYS A 117 -8.98 6.73 -5.33
CA CYS A 117 -8.84 7.22 -6.68
C CYS A 117 -9.43 8.64 -6.80
N GLU A 118 -8.69 9.53 -7.45
CA GLU A 118 -9.07 10.92 -7.64
C GLU A 118 -10.22 11.11 -8.65
N LEU A 119 -10.51 10.10 -9.46
CA LEU A 119 -11.58 10.12 -10.47
C LEU A 119 -12.83 9.42 -9.98
N CYS A 120 -12.72 8.13 -9.64
CA CYS A 120 -13.89 7.31 -9.27
C CYS A 120 -14.09 7.19 -7.75
N ARG A 121 -13.19 7.73 -6.92
CA ARG A 121 -13.27 7.72 -5.45
C ARG A 121 -13.24 6.34 -4.81
N THR A 122 -13.09 5.27 -5.59
CA THR A 122 -12.87 3.92 -5.09
C THR A 122 -11.50 3.85 -4.45
N ASN A 123 -11.41 3.19 -3.30
CA ASN A 123 -10.14 3.00 -2.64
C ASN A 123 -9.20 2.14 -3.51
N TYR A 124 -7.93 2.53 -3.57
CA TYR A 124 -6.90 1.69 -4.16
C TYR A 124 -6.78 0.37 -3.39
N PRO A 125 -6.42 -0.72 -4.09
CA PRO A 125 -6.27 -2.03 -3.49
C PRO A 125 -5.15 -2.02 -2.44
N LEU A 126 -5.28 -2.86 -1.41
CA LEU A 126 -4.22 -3.09 -0.44
C LEU A 126 -3.33 -4.27 -0.87
N TYR A 127 -3.88 -5.17 -1.67
CA TYR A 127 -3.22 -6.36 -2.19
C TYR A 127 -3.36 -6.47 -3.69
N VAL A 128 -2.39 -7.12 -4.31
CA VAL A 128 -2.41 -7.45 -5.73
C VAL A 128 -2.17 -8.94 -5.88
N LYS A 129 -3.02 -9.60 -6.67
CA LYS A 129 -2.82 -10.98 -7.10
C LYS A 129 -2.14 -10.98 -8.47
N LEU A 130 -0.93 -11.50 -8.53
CA LEU A 130 -0.11 -11.66 -9.72
C LEU A 130 -0.58 -12.83 -10.60
N HIS A 131 -0.06 -12.90 -11.83
CA HIS A 131 -0.43 -13.94 -12.80
C HIS A 131 -0.07 -15.36 -12.34
N ASP A 132 1.02 -15.52 -11.60
CA ASP A 132 1.45 -16.78 -10.97
C ASP A 132 0.57 -17.21 -9.78
N GLY A 133 -0.40 -16.38 -9.41
CA GLY A 133 -1.30 -16.60 -8.28
C GLY A 133 -0.77 -16.10 -6.95
N HIS A 134 0.46 -15.56 -6.90
CA HIS A 134 1.02 -14.93 -5.72
C HIS A 134 0.20 -13.70 -5.34
N VAL A 135 -0.04 -13.51 -4.03
CA VAL A 135 -0.72 -12.32 -3.51
C VAL A 135 0.27 -11.54 -2.66
N GLU A 136 0.49 -10.28 -3.02
CA GLU A 136 1.41 -9.40 -2.32
C GLU A 136 0.74 -8.09 -1.92
N GLN A 137 1.29 -7.41 -0.90
CA GLN A 137 0.84 -6.07 -0.53
C GLN A 137 1.18 -5.09 -1.65
N LEU A 138 0.26 -4.16 -1.95
CA LEU A 138 0.51 -3.12 -2.92
C LEU A 138 1.75 -2.32 -2.50
N VAL A 139 1.71 -1.73 -1.30
CA VAL A 139 2.87 -1.06 -0.69
C VAL A 139 3.08 -1.65 0.71
N PRO A 140 4.21 -2.32 0.98
CA PRO A 140 4.51 -2.84 2.30
C PRO A 140 4.80 -1.70 3.28
N MET A 141 4.39 -1.89 4.53
CA MET A 141 4.79 -1.00 5.62
C MET A 141 6.32 -1.06 5.79
N PRO A 142 6.99 0.07 6.09
CA PRO A 142 8.41 0.06 6.42
C PRO A 142 8.71 -0.91 7.56
N GLU A 143 9.84 -1.57 7.46
CA GLU A 143 10.38 -2.37 8.55
C GLU A 143 10.68 -1.49 9.76
N THR A 144 10.32 -1.98 10.94
CA THR A 144 10.47 -1.26 12.20
C THR A 144 11.17 -2.12 13.23
N ARG A 145 11.83 -1.47 14.19
CA ARG A 145 12.45 -2.11 15.35
C ARG A 145 11.64 -1.79 16.60
N ALA A 146 11.69 -2.67 17.58
CA ALA A 146 11.14 -2.35 18.88
C ALA A 146 11.86 -1.14 19.53
N PRO A 147 11.17 -0.34 20.36
CA PRO A 147 9.74 -0.41 20.64
C PRO A 147 8.90 0.27 19.54
N TYR A 148 7.75 -0.31 19.20
CA TYR A 148 6.80 0.29 18.24
C TYR A 148 5.34 0.13 18.67
N MET A 149 4.48 0.99 18.12
CA MET A 149 3.03 0.99 18.31
C MET A 149 2.35 1.25 16.95
N VAL A 150 1.31 0.47 16.67
CA VAL A 150 0.41 0.62 15.50
C VAL A 150 -0.96 1.06 15.96
#